data_AF-A0A150HXI9-F1
#
_entry.id   AF-A0A150HXI9-F1
#
_cell.length_a   1.000
_cell.length_b   1.000
_cell.length_c   1.000
_cell.angle_alpha   90.00
_cell.angle_beta   90.00
_cell.angle_gamma   90.00
#
_symmetry.space_group_name_H-M   'P 1'
#
loop_
_entity.id
_entity.type
_entity.pdbx_description
1 polymer ?
#
loop_
_entity_poly.entity_id
_entity_poly.type
_entity_poly.pdbx_seq_one_letter_code
_entity_poly.pdbx_strand_id
1 'polypeptide(L)'
;MKNIFLGILVVILGISLSLYLFISSDKFSGAEFVALSLGFAVIGLIVGFAKEVQEFTIAGNGVKLKQLRSEAERQIKELERAKVELFRLILPHVLQGSQQTLNQIDPRIKSFLNIFDQIQTFRIVTELKPQIEDVLHVLLICQYGKLRSLYDDSKTIENSFEELDSPSWLFISLSNEKVDQFMKFNSQYQDSDIAKKDLVEGIQAYAKLYEIKVKLDKITP
;
A
#
# COMPACT_ATOMS: atom_id res chain seq x y z
N MET A 1 4.16 50.88 4.26
CA MET A 1 4.17 52.29 4.73
C MET A 1 4.03 52.44 6.24
N LYS A 2 2.97 51.94 6.91
CA LYS A 2 2.76 52.15 8.36
C LYS A 2 3.93 51.66 9.25
N ASN A 3 4.56 50.53 8.91
CA ASN A 3 5.66 49.96 9.70
C ASN A 3 7.00 50.67 9.49
N ILE A 4 7.25 51.19 8.29
CA ILE A 4 8.42 52.04 8.00
C ILE A 4 8.32 53.32 8.83
N PHE A 5 7.12 53.91 8.89
CA PHE A 5 6.87 55.09 9.72
C PHE A 5 7.06 54.79 11.22
N LEU A 6 6.65 53.61 11.66
CA LEU A 6 6.85 53.16 13.04
C LEU A 6 8.33 52.92 13.36
N GLY A 7 9.10 52.35 12.42
CA GLY A 7 10.54 52.19 12.55
C GLY A 7 11.26 53.53 12.62
N ILE A 8 10.92 54.49 11.75
CA ILE A 8 11.47 55.85 11.78
C ILE A 8 11.15 56.55 13.12
N LEU A 9 9.93 56.38 13.63
CA LEU A 9 9.53 56.96 14.91
C LEU A 9 10.33 56.37 16.08
N VAL A 10 10.61 55.07 16.08
CA VAL A 10 11.47 54.42 17.07
C VAL A 10 12.90 54.96 17.02
N VAL A 11 13.45 55.22 15.83
CA VAL A 11 14.79 55.82 15.67
C VAL A 11 14.82 57.25 16.22
N ILE A 12 13.83 58.08 15.87
CA ILE A 12 13.79 59.49 16.32
C ILE A 12 13.64 59.57 17.84
N LEU A 13 12.76 58.76 18.43
CA LEU A 13 12.59 58.70 19.88
C LEU A 13 13.84 58.15 20.57
N GLY A 14 14.46 57.11 20.01
CA GLY A 14 15.70 56.53 20.52
C GLY A 14 16.84 57.54 20.53
N ILE A 15 17.09 58.22 19.41
CA ILE A 15 18.14 59.25 19.31
C ILE A 15 17.84 60.41 20.25
N SER A 16 16.59 60.87 20.32
CA SER A 16 16.20 61.98 21.20
C SER A 16 16.38 61.63 22.67
N LEU A 17 16.08 60.39 23.07
CA LEU A 17 16.33 59.88 24.41
C LEU A 17 17.83 59.74 24.70
N SER A 18 18.62 59.22 23.76
CA SER A 18 20.08 59.15 23.86
C SER A 18 20.67 60.55 24.07
N LEU A 19 20.20 61.54 23.32
CA LEU A 19 20.69 62.93 23.36
C LEU A 19 20.28 63.63 24.67
N TYR A 20 19.06 63.38 25.15
CA TYR A 20 18.59 63.88 26.43
C TYR A 20 19.39 63.31 27.61
N LEU A 21 19.69 62.01 27.58
CA LEU A 21 20.50 61.34 28.61
C LEU A 21 21.95 61.83 28.60
N PHE A 22 22.50 62.11 27.42
CA PHE A 22 23.84 62.68 27.26
C PHE A 22 23.94 64.09 27.87
N ILE A 23 22.98 64.97 27.56
CA ILE A 23 23.00 66.37 28.01
C ILE A 23 22.63 66.50 29.50
N SER A 24 21.63 65.75 29.97
CA SER A 24 21.02 66.01 31.29
C SER A 24 21.71 65.30 32.45
N SER A 25 22.51 64.27 32.19
CA SER A 25 22.96 63.36 33.25
C SER A 25 24.46 63.35 33.53
N ASP A 26 25.34 63.87 32.67
CA ASP A 26 26.83 63.78 32.79
C ASP A 26 27.37 62.35 33.08
N LYS A 27 26.50 61.34 32.97
CA LYS A 27 26.72 59.94 33.35
C LYS A 27 27.04 59.03 32.17
N PHE A 28 26.94 59.57 30.95
CA PHE A 28 27.20 58.85 29.72
C PHE A 28 28.49 59.39 29.08
N SER A 29 29.44 58.51 28.78
CA SER A 29 30.57 58.87 27.94
C SER A 29 30.13 58.99 26.47
N GLY A 30 30.90 59.73 25.67
CA GLY A 30 30.61 59.87 24.23
C GLY A 30 30.50 58.53 23.49
N ALA A 31 31.21 57.49 23.94
CA ALA A 31 31.15 56.16 23.35
C ALA A 31 29.80 55.46 23.62
N GLU A 32 29.24 55.62 24.82
CA GLU A 32 27.98 54.99 25.21
C GLU A 32 26.78 55.63 24.50
N PHE A 33 26.82 56.93 24.26
CA PHE A 33 25.84 57.63 23.43
C PHE A 33 25.80 57.10 21.99
N VAL A 34 26.97 56.90 21.38
CA VAL A 34 27.07 56.36 20.02
C VAL A 34 26.56 54.91 19.98
N ALA A 35 26.92 54.09 20.96
CA ALA A 35 26.46 52.70 21.06
C ALA A 35 24.93 52.61 21.21
N LEU A 36 24.34 53.43 22.09
CA LEU A 36 22.88 53.46 22.30
C LEU A 36 22.14 53.92 21.05
N SER A 37 22.64 54.98 20.40
CA SER A 37 22.04 55.54 19.18
C SER A 37 22.14 54.58 18.00
N LEU A 38 23.26 53.87 17.85
CA LEU A 38 23.43 52.82 16.85
C LEU A 38 22.49 51.63 17.15
N GLY A 39 22.34 51.25 18.41
CA GLY A 39 21.39 50.20 18.84
C GLY A 39 19.95 50.53 18.45
N PHE A 40 19.48 51.75 18.73
CA PHE A 40 18.14 52.20 18.31
C PHE A 40 17.99 52.32 16.78
N ALA A 41 19.05 52.70 16.05
CA ALA A 41 19.05 52.70 14.60
C ALA A 41 18.87 51.29 14.02
N VAL A 42 19.60 50.30 14.55
CA VAL A 42 19.47 48.88 14.15
C VAL A 42 18.09 48.33 14.48
N ILE A 43 17.57 48.60 15.68
CA ILE A 43 16.21 48.17 16.08
C ILE A 43 15.14 48.81 15.19
N GLY A 44 15.27 50.10 14.88
CA GLY A 44 14.36 50.80 13.98
C GLY A 44 14.35 50.22 12.55
N LEU A 45 15.52 49.82 12.04
CA LEU A 45 15.63 49.10 10.77
C LEU A 45 14.93 47.73 10.84
N ILE A 46 15.15 46.95 11.90
CA ILE A 46 14.48 45.65 12.10
C ILE A 46 12.96 45.84 12.10
N VAL A 47 12.44 46.81 12.85
CA VAL A 47 10.99 47.09 12.93
C VAL A 47 10.42 47.58 11.60
N GLY A 48 11.16 48.42 10.88
CA GLY A 48 10.77 48.95 9.58
C GLY A 48 10.62 47.86 8.51
N PHE A 49 11.51 46.88 8.51
CA PHE A 49 11.56 45.80 7.50
C PHE A 49 10.97 44.45 7.98
N ALA A 50 10.58 44.31 9.25
CA ALA A 50 10.08 43.05 9.80
C ALA A 50 8.89 42.45 9.02
N LYS A 51 7.94 43.29 8.59
CA LYS A 51 6.76 42.82 7.86
C LYS A 51 7.08 42.39 6.43
N GLU A 52 8.04 43.05 5.79
CA GLU A 52 8.45 42.74 4.42
C GLU A 52 9.23 41.43 4.38
N VAL A 53 10.14 41.20 5.35
CA VAL A 53 10.83 39.92 5.53
C VAL A 53 9.85 38.79 5.85
N GLN A 54 8.83 39.04 6.69
CA GLN A 54 7.77 38.07 7.00
C GLN A 54 6.90 37.77 5.77
N GLU A 55 6.48 38.78 5.00
CA GLU A 55 5.64 38.58 3.81
C GLU A 55 6.37 37.79 2.71
N PHE A 56 7.64 38.09 2.41
CA PHE A 56 8.44 37.29 1.46
C PHE A 56 8.69 35.86 1.94
N THR A 57 8.94 35.66 3.24
CA THR A 57 9.20 34.32 3.81
C THR A 57 7.94 33.48 3.90
N ILE A 58 6.79 34.06 4.28
CA ILE A 58 5.50 33.37 4.43
C ILE A 58 4.89 33.05 3.07
N ALA A 59 4.90 34.00 2.12
CA ALA A 59 4.36 33.77 0.79
C ALA A 59 5.26 32.85 -0.05
N GLY A 60 6.58 33.06 -0.03
CA GLY A 60 7.54 32.28 -0.81
C GLY A 60 7.67 30.81 -0.34
N ASN A 61 7.84 30.58 0.97
CA ASN A 61 7.93 29.21 1.49
C ASN A 61 6.55 28.55 1.57
N GLY A 62 5.49 29.28 1.89
CA GLY A 62 4.13 28.72 1.94
C GLY A 62 3.65 28.19 0.59
N VAL A 63 3.92 28.91 -0.51
CA VAL A 63 3.57 28.47 -1.87
C VAL A 63 4.44 27.28 -2.29
N LYS A 64 5.75 27.32 -2.03
CA LYS A 64 6.65 26.18 -2.32
C LYS A 64 6.27 24.92 -1.55
N LEU A 65 5.93 25.02 -0.26
CA LEU A 65 5.49 23.88 0.55
C LEU A 65 4.18 23.28 0.02
N LYS A 66 3.22 24.13 -0.38
CA LYS A 66 1.96 23.67 -0.98
C LYS A 66 2.20 22.97 -2.33
N GLN A 67 3.09 23.50 -3.15
CA GLN A 67 3.49 22.89 -4.42
C GLN A 67 4.18 21.54 -4.19
N LEU A 68 5.19 21.47 -3.31
CA LEU A 68 5.89 20.24 -2.96
C LEU A 68 4.94 19.19 -2.40
N ARG A 69 4.00 19.58 -1.54
CA ARG A 69 2.97 18.69 -1.02
C ARG A 69 2.06 18.17 -2.13
N SER A 70 1.57 19.06 -3.00
CA SER A 70 0.72 18.67 -4.13
C SER A 70 1.44 17.74 -5.11
N GLU A 71 2.73 17.96 -5.33
CA GLU A 71 3.58 17.12 -6.18
C GLU A 71 3.79 15.75 -5.54
N ALA A 72 4.10 15.70 -4.25
CA ALA A 72 4.21 14.44 -3.50
C ALA A 72 2.89 13.66 -3.51
N GLU A 73 1.75 14.32 -3.28
CA GLU A 73 0.41 13.69 -3.37
C GLU A 73 0.13 13.15 -4.77
N ARG A 74 0.59 13.82 -5.82
CA ARG A 74 0.46 13.34 -7.21
C ARG A 74 1.36 12.13 -7.45
N GLN A 75 2.62 12.16 -7.04
CA GLN A 75 3.56 11.05 -7.18
C GLN A 75 3.08 9.81 -6.44
N ILE A 76 2.52 9.96 -5.23
CA ILE A 76 1.92 8.85 -4.48
C ILE A 76 0.78 8.21 -5.27
N LYS A 77 -0.13 9.02 -5.84
CA LYS A 77 -1.23 8.51 -6.68
C LYS A 77 -0.73 7.79 -7.93
N GLU A 78 0.30 8.32 -8.58
CA GLU A 78 0.92 7.68 -9.75
C GLU A 78 1.57 6.35 -9.36
N LEU A 79 2.25 6.27 -8.22
CA LEU A 79 2.83 5.05 -7.68
C LEU A 79 1.76 4.00 -7.30
N GLU A 80 0.66 4.43 -6.69
CA GLU A 80 -0.48 3.56 -6.37
C GLU A 80 -1.08 2.95 -7.64
N ARG A 81 -1.25 3.74 -8.70
CA ARG A 81 -1.71 3.24 -10.00
C ARG A 81 -0.72 2.28 -10.62
N ALA A 82 0.57 2.62 -10.63
CA ALA A 82 1.61 1.75 -11.17
C ALA A 82 1.65 0.39 -10.47
N LYS A 83 1.45 0.38 -9.14
CA LYS A 83 1.34 -0.85 -8.35
C LYS A 83 0.16 -1.72 -8.83
N VAL A 84 -1.02 -1.13 -9.03
CA VAL A 84 -2.19 -1.86 -9.54
C VAL A 84 -1.90 -2.44 -10.94
N GLU A 85 -1.35 -1.66 -11.86
CA GLU A 85 -1.03 -2.14 -13.21
C GLU A 85 0.04 -3.25 -13.20
N LEU A 86 1.03 -3.17 -12.30
CA LEU A 86 2.05 -4.20 -12.13
C LEU A 86 1.41 -5.55 -11.74
N PHE A 87 0.55 -5.55 -10.72
CA PHE A 87 -0.14 -6.79 -10.32
C PHE A 87 -1.11 -7.28 -11.39
N ARG A 88 -1.77 -6.38 -12.13
CA ARG A 88 -2.60 -6.74 -13.28
C ARG A 88 -1.82 -7.50 -14.34
N LEU A 89 -0.54 -7.18 -14.54
CA LEU A 89 0.35 -7.85 -15.49
C LEU A 89 0.94 -9.16 -14.94
N ILE A 90 1.33 -9.20 -13.67
CA ILE A 90 1.97 -10.37 -13.05
C ILE A 90 0.97 -11.50 -12.77
N LEU A 91 -0.26 -11.17 -12.36
CA LEU A 91 -1.22 -12.15 -11.89
C LEU A 91 -1.58 -13.22 -12.95
N PRO A 92 -1.87 -12.86 -14.21
CA PRO A 92 -2.10 -13.86 -15.27
C PRO A 92 -0.86 -14.70 -15.58
N HIS A 93 0.35 -14.18 -15.33
CA HIS A 93 1.60 -14.88 -15.58
C HIS A 93 1.75 -16.14 -14.71
N VAL A 94 1.05 -16.21 -13.57
CA VAL A 94 0.99 -17.40 -12.71
C VAL A 94 0.48 -18.62 -13.49
N LEU A 95 -0.40 -18.43 -14.46
CA LEU A 95 -1.00 -19.51 -15.23
C LEU A 95 -0.02 -20.15 -16.23
N GLN A 96 1.09 -19.49 -16.57
CA GLN A 96 2.09 -19.97 -17.53
C GLN A 96 2.96 -21.12 -17.00
N GLY A 97 2.86 -21.44 -15.71
CA GLY A 97 3.55 -22.59 -15.13
C GLY A 97 3.04 -23.94 -15.67
N SER A 98 3.86 -24.99 -15.51
CA SER A 98 3.46 -26.35 -15.92
C SER A 98 2.25 -26.85 -15.13
N GLN A 99 1.25 -27.31 -15.85
CA GLN A 99 0.05 -27.98 -15.31
C GLN A 99 0.28 -29.48 -15.09
N GLN A 100 1.24 -30.05 -15.82
CA GLN A 100 1.51 -31.48 -15.87
C GLN A 100 2.53 -31.86 -14.81
N THR A 101 2.07 -31.92 -13.57
CA THR A 101 2.82 -32.50 -12.46
C THR A 101 2.12 -33.75 -11.96
N LEU A 102 2.90 -34.77 -11.60
CA LEU A 102 2.44 -35.98 -10.92
C LEU A 102 1.95 -35.71 -9.49
N ASN A 103 2.17 -34.49 -8.98
CA ASN A 103 1.75 -34.05 -7.66
C ASN A 103 0.24 -33.78 -7.63
N GLN A 104 -0.41 -34.11 -6.51
CA GLN A 104 -1.83 -33.81 -6.28
C GLN A 104 -2.11 -32.33 -6.01
N ILE A 105 -1.06 -31.53 -5.86
CA ILE A 105 -1.14 -30.09 -5.69
C ILE A 105 -0.61 -29.43 -6.97
N ASP A 106 -1.41 -28.55 -7.56
CA ASP A 106 -0.96 -27.68 -8.64
C ASP A 106 0.13 -26.71 -8.12
N PRO A 107 1.35 -26.74 -8.68
CA PRO A 107 2.46 -25.93 -8.20
C PRO A 107 2.20 -24.43 -8.30
N ARG A 108 1.30 -24.00 -9.20
CA ARG A 108 0.96 -22.59 -9.42
C ARG A 108 0.17 -22.00 -8.25
N ILE A 109 -0.50 -22.83 -7.45
CA ILE A 109 -1.27 -22.40 -6.27
C ILE A 109 -0.37 -21.64 -5.30
N LYS A 110 0.84 -22.14 -5.03
CA LYS A 110 1.76 -21.48 -4.11
C LYS A 110 2.13 -20.07 -4.58
N SER A 111 2.43 -19.92 -5.87
CA SER A 111 2.76 -18.64 -6.48
C SER A 111 1.56 -17.69 -6.45
N PHE A 112 0.36 -18.19 -6.78
CA PHE A 112 -0.89 -17.43 -6.69
C PHE A 112 -1.14 -16.91 -5.27
N LEU A 113 -1.08 -17.79 -4.26
CA LEU A 113 -1.33 -17.42 -2.86
C LEU A 113 -0.35 -16.35 -2.36
N ASN A 114 0.92 -16.43 -2.74
CA ASN A 114 1.92 -15.40 -2.39
C ASN A 114 1.59 -14.05 -3.03
N ILE A 115 1.22 -14.03 -4.32
CA ILE A 115 0.83 -12.79 -5.00
C ILE A 115 -0.47 -12.23 -4.40
N PHE A 116 -1.44 -13.09 -4.09
CA PHE A 116 -2.70 -12.68 -3.49
C PHE A 116 -2.50 -12.07 -2.09
N ASP A 117 -1.63 -12.64 -1.25
CA ASP A 117 -1.27 -12.09 0.06
C ASP A 117 -0.66 -10.68 -0.05
N GLN A 118 0.19 -10.46 -1.06
CA GLN A 118 0.72 -9.12 -1.36
C GLN A 118 -0.39 -8.16 -1.80
N ILE A 119 -1.31 -8.59 -2.67
CA ILE A 119 -2.46 -7.79 -3.10
C ILE A 119 -3.34 -7.40 -1.89
N GLN A 120 -3.56 -8.32 -0.96
CA GLN A 120 -4.28 -8.05 0.30
C GLN A 120 -3.53 -7.04 1.18
N THR A 121 -2.23 -7.24 1.35
CA THR A 121 -1.36 -6.33 2.11
C THR A 121 -1.41 -4.90 1.55
N PHE A 122 -1.43 -4.79 0.23
CA PHE A 122 -1.51 -3.51 -0.48
C PHE A 122 -2.93 -2.93 -0.57
N ARG A 123 -3.95 -3.65 -0.09
CA ARG A 123 -5.38 -3.25 -0.09
C ARG A 123 -5.93 -2.89 -1.47
N ILE A 124 -5.47 -3.60 -2.51
CA ILE A 124 -5.87 -3.37 -3.91
C ILE A 124 -6.72 -4.52 -4.49
N VAL A 125 -7.36 -5.30 -3.62
CA VAL A 125 -8.16 -6.48 -4.00
C VAL A 125 -9.34 -6.09 -4.88
N THR A 126 -9.99 -4.96 -4.58
CA THR A 126 -11.15 -4.44 -5.31
C THR A 126 -10.82 -4.04 -6.74
N GLU A 127 -9.67 -3.39 -6.94
CA GLU A 127 -9.19 -2.88 -8.22
C GLU A 127 -8.71 -3.99 -9.16
N LEU A 128 -8.31 -5.13 -8.59
CA LEU A 128 -7.81 -6.30 -9.29
C LEU A 128 -8.78 -7.48 -9.29
N LYS A 129 -9.99 -7.28 -8.74
CA LYS A 129 -11.01 -8.32 -8.61
C LYS A 129 -11.19 -9.17 -9.89
N PRO A 130 -11.43 -8.60 -11.09
CA PRO A 130 -11.67 -9.42 -12.27
C PRO A 130 -10.46 -10.28 -12.64
N GLN A 131 -9.23 -9.75 -12.53
CA GLN A 131 -8.03 -10.54 -12.82
C GLN A 131 -7.79 -11.63 -11.77
N ILE A 132 -8.11 -11.37 -10.51
CA ILE A 132 -8.03 -12.37 -9.44
C ILE A 132 -9.05 -13.48 -9.71
N GLU A 133 -10.28 -13.14 -10.07
CA GLU A 133 -11.34 -14.10 -10.37
C GLU A 133 -10.97 -15.00 -11.55
N ASP A 134 -10.47 -14.43 -12.65
CA ASP A 134 -10.05 -15.19 -13.83
C ASP A 134 -8.97 -16.23 -13.49
N VAL A 135 -7.91 -15.79 -12.80
CA VAL A 135 -6.79 -16.67 -12.43
C VAL A 135 -7.23 -17.70 -11.38
N LEU A 136 -8.01 -17.29 -10.39
CA LEU A 136 -8.53 -18.16 -9.35
C LEU A 136 -9.43 -19.25 -9.95
N HIS A 137 -10.30 -18.89 -10.88
CA HIS A 137 -11.22 -19.82 -11.51
C HIS A 137 -10.48 -20.94 -12.25
N VAL A 138 -9.46 -20.58 -13.03
CA VAL A 138 -8.61 -21.57 -13.72
C VAL A 138 -7.89 -22.48 -12.71
N LEU A 139 -7.33 -21.92 -11.64
CA LEU A 139 -6.63 -22.72 -10.62
C LEU A 139 -7.57 -23.64 -9.84
N LEU A 140 -8.79 -23.20 -9.55
CA LEU A 140 -9.83 -24.04 -8.94
C LEU A 140 -10.15 -25.24 -9.82
N ILE A 141 -10.37 -25.03 -11.12
CA ILE A 141 -10.66 -26.11 -12.07
C ILE A 141 -9.49 -27.08 -12.16
N CYS A 142 -8.26 -26.56 -12.31
CA CYS A 142 -7.08 -27.42 -12.42
C CYS A 142 -6.83 -28.25 -11.15
N GLN A 143 -6.99 -27.64 -9.97
CA GLN A 143 -6.82 -28.34 -8.70
C GLN A 143 -7.94 -29.34 -8.45
N TYR A 144 -9.19 -28.97 -8.74
CA TYR A 144 -10.33 -29.88 -8.68
C TYR A 144 -10.12 -31.08 -9.60
N GLY A 145 -9.66 -30.84 -10.84
CA GLY A 145 -9.31 -31.86 -11.83
C GLY A 145 -8.30 -32.90 -11.35
N LYS A 146 -7.34 -32.51 -10.50
CA LYS A 146 -6.37 -33.45 -9.89
C LYS A 146 -7.03 -34.39 -8.87
N LEU A 147 -8.18 -34.00 -8.30
CA LEU A 147 -8.95 -34.77 -7.32
C LEU A 147 -10.06 -35.63 -7.96
N ARG A 148 -9.98 -35.90 -9.26
CA ARG A 148 -11.01 -36.62 -10.05
C ARG A 148 -11.44 -37.97 -9.47
N SER A 149 -10.63 -38.64 -8.67
CA SER A 149 -11.06 -39.88 -8.01
C SER A 149 -12.23 -39.67 -7.05
N LEU A 150 -12.39 -38.46 -6.48
CA LEU A 150 -13.35 -38.17 -5.41
C LEU A 150 -14.75 -37.82 -5.91
N TYR A 151 -14.94 -37.62 -7.21
CA TYR A 151 -16.21 -37.21 -7.81
C TYR A 151 -16.37 -37.82 -9.21
N ASP A 152 -17.58 -37.82 -9.73
CA ASP A 152 -17.87 -38.46 -11.02
C ASP A 152 -17.87 -37.45 -12.18
N ASP A 153 -18.29 -36.21 -11.93
CA ASP A 153 -18.41 -35.15 -12.95
C ASP A 153 -17.25 -34.15 -12.93
N SER A 154 -16.52 -34.07 -14.05
CA SER A 154 -15.45 -33.06 -14.21
C SER A 154 -16.02 -31.67 -14.46
N LYS A 155 -15.43 -30.66 -13.82
CA LYS A 155 -15.74 -29.25 -14.09
C LYS A 155 -14.91 -28.72 -15.26
N THR A 156 -15.52 -27.86 -16.06
CA THR A 156 -14.86 -27.09 -17.12
C THR A 156 -14.92 -25.60 -16.82
N ILE A 157 -14.33 -24.78 -17.69
CA ILE A 157 -14.31 -23.30 -17.58
C ILE A 157 -15.73 -22.69 -17.68
N GLU A 158 -16.71 -23.44 -18.17
CA GLU A 158 -18.09 -22.97 -18.30
C GLU A 158 -18.96 -23.30 -17.08
N ASN A 159 -18.49 -24.15 -16.16
CA ASN A 159 -19.27 -24.63 -15.02
C ASN A 159 -19.07 -23.75 -13.78
N SER A 160 -20.16 -23.44 -13.07
CA SER A 160 -20.09 -22.88 -11.72
C SER A 160 -19.75 -23.95 -10.67
N PHE A 161 -19.07 -23.52 -9.60
CA PHE A 161 -18.84 -24.33 -8.41
C PHE A 161 -20.08 -24.27 -7.49
N GLU A 162 -20.68 -25.43 -7.24
CA GLU A 162 -21.87 -25.64 -6.41
C GLU A 162 -21.51 -26.17 -5.02
N GLU A 163 -22.51 -26.42 -4.17
CA GLU A 163 -22.33 -26.89 -2.79
C GLU A 163 -21.59 -28.26 -2.71
N LEU A 164 -21.85 -29.14 -3.68
CA LEU A 164 -21.18 -30.44 -3.81
C LEU A 164 -19.71 -30.33 -4.21
N ASP A 165 -19.31 -29.20 -4.79
CA ASP A 165 -17.90 -28.92 -5.11
C ASP A 165 -17.16 -28.29 -3.93
N SER A 166 -17.80 -28.19 -2.76
CA SER A 166 -17.17 -27.62 -1.58
C SER A 166 -16.05 -28.52 -1.05
N PRO A 167 -15.00 -27.94 -0.46
CA PRO A 167 -13.93 -28.73 0.17
C PRO A 167 -14.45 -29.68 1.25
N SER A 168 -15.50 -29.29 1.98
CA SER A 168 -16.14 -30.13 3.00
C SER A 168 -16.74 -31.39 2.40
N TRP A 169 -17.40 -31.29 1.25
CA TRP A 169 -17.95 -32.46 0.56
C TRP A 169 -16.82 -33.38 0.06
N LEU A 170 -15.75 -32.82 -0.51
CA LEU A 170 -14.58 -33.61 -0.93
C LEU A 170 -13.93 -34.38 0.23
N PHE A 171 -13.87 -33.78 1.42
CA PHE A 171 -13.40 -34.48 2.63
C PHE A 171 -14.34 -35.62 3.05
N ILE A 172 -15.65 -35.44 2.94
CA ILE A 172 -16.64 -36.48 3.27
C ILE A 172 -16.56 -37.64 2.26
N SER A 173 -16.37 -37.33 0.98
CA SER A 173 -16.27 -38.30 -0.11
C SER A 173 -14.96 -39.08 -0.13
N LEU A 174 -13.97 -38.69 0.69
CA LEU A 174 -12.71 -39.40 0.83
C LEU A 174 -12.89 -40.72 1.62
N SER A 175 -13.18 -41.80 0.89
CA SER A 175 -13.27 -43.16 1.41
C SER A 175 -12.06 -44.00 1.00
N ASN A 176 -11.83 -45.12 1.71
CA ASN A 176 -10.76 -46.07 1.33
C ASN A 176 -10.96 -46.60 -0.09
N GLU A 177 -12.21 -46.79 -0.53
CA GLU A 177 -12.51 -47.22 -1.91
C GLU A 177 -12.06 -46.18 -2.94
N LYS A 178 -12.28 -44.88 -2.66
CA LYS A 178 -11.81 -43.80 -3.54
C LYS A 178 -10.28 -43.67 -3.54
N VAL A 179 -9.62 -43.95 -2.41
CA VAL A 179 -8.15 -44.03 -2.33
C VAL A 179 -7.63 -45.20 -3.18
N ASP A 180 -8.26 -46.37 -3.11
CA ASP A 180 -7.88 -47.51 -3.94
C ASP A 180 -8.10 -47.24 -5.43
N GLN A 181 -9.21 -46.59 -5.79
CA GLN A 181 -9.44 -46.13 -7.16
C GLN A 181 -8.36 -45.16 -7.62
N PHE A 182 -8.00 -44.19 -6.78
CA PHE A 182 -6.92 -43.24 -7.07
C PHE A 182 -5.58 -43.94 -7.30
N MET A 183 -5.21 -44.91 -6.45
CA MET A 183 -3.96 -45.68 -6.60
C MET A 183 -3.94 -46.52 -7.87
N LYS A 184 -5.08 -47.10 -8.29
CA LYS A 184 -5.17 -47.85 -9.56
C LYS A 184 -4.80 -47.01 -10.78
N PHE A 185 -5.13 -45.72 -10.76
CA PHE A 185 -4.79 -44.78 -11.84
C PHE A 185 -3.45 -44.07 -11.65
N ASN A 186 -2.81 -44.23 -10.49
CA ASN A 186 -1.54 -43.60 -10.13
C ASN A 186 -0.57 -44.64 -9.56
N SER A 187 0.07 -45.40 -10.47
CA SER A 187 0.96 -46.53 -10.13
C SER A 187 2.19 -46.16 -9.29
N GLN A 188 2.46 -44.87 -9.11
CA GLN A 188 3.50 -44.35 -8.21
C GLN A 188 3.19 -44.58 -6.72
N TYR A 189 1.92 -44.78 -6.36
CA TYR A 189 1.53 -45.05 -4.98
C TYR A 189 1.48 -46.55 -4.71
N GLN A 190 2.32 -47.01 -3.79
CA GLN A 190 2.31 -48.39 -3.28
C GLN A 190 1.69 -48.50 -1.87
N ASP A 191 1.48 -47.35 -1.22
CA ASP A 191 0.98 -47.25 0.15
C ASP A 191 -0.30 -46.37 0.17
N SER A 192 -1.37 -46.94 0.73
CA SER A 192 -2.67 -46.28 0.84
C SER A 192 -2.63 -45.08 1.80
N ASP A 193 -1.82 -45.13 2.86
CA ASP A 193 -1.69 -44.01 3.80
C ASP A 193 -0.99 -42.81 3.14
N ILE A 194 0.02 -43.07 2.31
CA ILE A 194 0.70 -42.03 1.52
C ILE A 194 -0.27 -41.43 0.48
N ALA A 195 -1.00 -42.27 -0.25
CA ALA A 195 -1.98 -41.82 -1.24
C ALA A 195 -3.10 -40.98 -0.59
N LYS A 196 -3.61 -41.42 0.55
CA LYS A 196 -4.63 -40.70 1.32
C LYS A 196 -4.11 -39.36 1.82
N LYS A 197 -2.87 -39.32 2.32
CA LYS A 197 -2.23 -38.07 2.75
C LYS A 197 -2.13 -37.06 1.60
N ASP A 198 -1.65 -37.48 0.44
CA ASP A 198 -1.51 -36.60 -0.74
C ASP A 198 -2.88 -36.08 -1.23
N LEU A 199 -3.92 -36.91 -1.20
CA LEU A 199 -5.29 -36.48 -1.50
C LEU A 199 -5.78 -35.45 -0.49
N VAL A 200 -5.55 -35.67 0.81
CA VAL A 200 -5.89 -34.70 1.87
C VAL A 200 -5.18 -33.36 1.65
N GLU A 201 -3.88 -33.37 1.34
CA GLU A 201 -3.14 -32.15 1.05
C GLU A 201 -3.66 -31.45 -0.22
N GLY A 202 -4.06 -32.21 -1.23
CA GLY A 202 -4.73 -31.70 -2.43
C GLY A 202 -6.08 -31.04 -2.14
N ILE A 203 -6.91 -31.64 -1.28
CA ILE A 203 -8.17 -31.04 -0.82
C ILE A 203 -7.90 -29.76 -0.02
N GLN A 204 -6.89 -29.76 0.86
CA GLN A 204 -6.51 -28.55 1.61
C GLN A 204 -6.04 -27.42 0.70
N ALA A 205 -5.27 -27.72 -0.35
CA ALA A 205 -4.86 -26.73 -1.34
C ALA A 205 -6.07 -26.15 -2.08
N TYR A 206 -7.02 -27.00 -2.49
CA TYR A 206 -8.29 -26.58 -3.06
C TYR A 206 -9.10 -25.71 -2.10
N ALA A 207 -9.15 -26.08 -0.82
CA ALA A 207 -9.88 -25.34 0.21
C ALA A 207 -9.40 -23.89 0.35
N LYS A 208 -8.08 -23.66 0.27
CA LYS A 208 -7.50 -22.32 0.31
C LYS A 208 -7.97 -21.45 -0.86
N LEU A 209 -8.03 -22.02 -2.07
CA LEU A 209 -8.56 -21.32 -3.24
C LEU A 209 -10.06 -21.04 -3.08
N TYR A 210 -10.82 -22.02 -2.62
CA TYR A 210 -12.27 -21.90 -2.42
C TYR A 210 -12.61 -20.82 -1.38
N GLU A 211 -11.82 -20.71 -0.31
CA GLU A 211 -11.98 -19.64 0.68
C GLU A 211 -11.80 -18.25 0.06
N ILE A 212 -10.83 -18.09 -0.85
CA ILE A 212 -10.62 -16.83 -1.58
C ILE A 212 -11.84 -16.54 -2.46
N LYS A 213 -12.38 -17.54 -3.17
CA LYS A 213 -13.61 -17.39 -3.97
C LYS A 213 -14.76 -16.87 -3.11
N VAL A 214 -15.04 -17.53 -1.99
CA VAL A 214 -16.12 -17.13 -1.06
C VAL A 214 -15.90 -15.72 -0.52
N LYS A 215 -14.65 -15.31 -0.28
CA LYS A 215 -14.33 -13.94 0.14
C LYS A 215 -14.61 -12.93 -0.98
N LEU A 216 -14.22 -13.22 -2.22
CA LEU A 216 -14.46 -12.34 -3.38
C LEU A 216 -15.95 -12.22 -3.71
N ASP A 217 -16.71 -13.30 -3.61
CA ASP A 217 -18.17 -13.32 -3.83
C ASP A 217 -18.90 -12.37 -2.84
N LYS A 218 -18.38 -12.21 -1.61
CA LYS A 218 -18.91 -11.28 -0.60
C LYS A 218 -18.55 -9.82 -0.87
N ILE A 219 -17.48 -9.57 -1.63
CA ILE A 219 -17.09 -8.23 -2.06
C ILE A 219 -17.96 -7.92 -3.28
N THR A 220 -19.25 -7.64 -3.05
CA THR A 220 -20.18 -7.19 -4.09
C THR A 220 -19.61 -5.93 -4.77
N PRO A 221 -19.70 -5.78 -6.10
CA PRO A 221 -19.35 -4.52 -6.78
C PRO A 221 -20.14 -3.32 -6.26
#